data_AF-A0A538TWA2-F1
#
_entry.id   AF-A0A538TWA2-F1
#
_cell.length_a   1.000
_cell.length_b   1.000
_cell.length_c   1.000
_cell.angle_alpha   90.00
_cell.angle_beta   90.00
_cell.angle_gamma   90.00
#
_symmetry.space_group_name_H-M   'P 1'
#
loop_
_entity.id
_entity.type
_entity.pdbx_description
1 polymer ?
#
loop_
_entity_poly.entity_id
_entity_poly.type
_entity_poly.pdbx_seq_one_letter_code
_entity_poly.pdbx_strand_id
1 'polypeptide(L)'
;MDASKPPKKETLHVAVARNGGTVTIPLAPEAREPVLSGLRRPPEPPIVGGVATGMPAYTAGIKEGDRILAINGRPITVWDELPRALQGNADRRMTLTIRRGTQTFDLHVTPMNPDGRRGSDARIGIEAPRHGVYVERHALVESMDLGFRATGALIANVYGGMWLTVTRPLYYREYLGGPIFIAQAASEQARRGFDSFLQFLAMINIAIMAFNLLPIPVLDGGHILLALVQAARGQAISARAYIRFQKVGLAVIGTLFILILANDPMRLVKRQRALDKAPQEGEVAPSPP
;
A
#
# COMPACT_ATOMS: atom_id res chain seq x y z
N MET A 1 -13.97 -24.19 -39.22
CA MET A 1 -12.77 -23.58 -38.62
C MET A 1 -12.55 -24.26 -37.29
N ASP A 2 -11.50 -25.06 -37.20
CA ASP A 2 -11.20 -25.95 -36.07
C ASP A 2 -10.69 -25.13 -34.86
N ALA A 3 -11.48 -25.12 -33.79
CA ALA A 3 -11.22 -24.39 -32.55
C ALA A 3 -10.44 -25.22 -31.50
N SER A 4 -9.74 -26.27 -31.92
CA SER A 4 -9.06 -27.20 -31.00
C SER A 4 -7.55 -26.97 -30.82
N LYS A 5 -6.95 -25.94 -31.44
CA LYS A 5 -5.51 -25.67 -31.26
C LYS A 5 -5.26 -24.50 -30.31
N PRO A 6 -4.53 -24.71 -29.19
CA PRO A 6 -4.04 -23.59 -28.39
C PRO A 6 -3.21 -22.66 -29.30
N PRO A 7 -3.21 -21.33 -29.07
CA PRO A 7 -2.45 -20.40 -29.89
C PRO A 7 -0.99 -20.89 -29.94
N LYS A 8 -0.46 -21.04 -31.16
CA LYS A 8 0.93 -21.46 -31.40
C LYS A 8 1.80 -20.50 -30.61
N LYS A 9 2.42 -20.99 -29.53
CA LYS A 9 3.36 -20.18 -28.75
C LYS A 9 4.46 -19.77 -29.73
N GLU A 10 4.62 -18.48 -29.98
CA GLU A 10 5.60 -17.98 -30.95
C GLU A 10 7.03 -18.13 -30.41
N THR A 11 8.06 -17.87 -31.22
CA THR A 11 9.43 -17.75 -30.72
C THR A 11 9.60 -16.35 -30.10
N LEU A 12 10.07 -16.26 -28.85
CA LEU A 12 10.37 -14.97 -28.22
C LEU A 12 11.79 -14.56 -28.59
N HIS A 13 11.97 -13.38 -29.19
CA HIS A 13 13.31 -12.87 -29.48
C HIS A 13 13.78 -11.96 -28.34
N VAL A 14 14.76 -12.42 -27.57
CA VAL A 14 15.30 -11.68 -26.41
C VAL A 14 16.62 -11.04 -26.78
N ALA A 15 16.68 -9.71 -26.74
CA ALA A 15 17.93 -8.97 -26.90
C ALA A 15 18.73 -8.98 -25.60
N VAL A 16 20.00 -9.36 -25.67
CA VAL A 16 20.93 -9.46 -24.53
C VAL A 16 22.17 -8.61 -24.82
N ALA A 17 22.49 -7.68 -23.93
CA ALA A 17 23.77 -6.96 -24.01
C ALA A 17 24.91 -7.87 -23.50
N ARG A 18 25.93 -8.09 -24.34
CA ARG A 18 27.12 -8.89 -24.01
C ARG A 18 28.36 -8.25 -24.63
N ASN A 19 29.38 -7.98 -23.83
CA ASN A 19 30.67 -7.40 -24.26
C ASN A 19 30.53 -6.09 -25.07
N GLY A 20 29.59 -5.21 -24.69
CA GLY A 20 29.36 -3.94 -25.38
C GLY A 20 28.56 -4.02 -26.69
N GLY A 21 28.10 -5.21 -27.09
CA GLY A 21 27.18 -5.42 -28.21
C GLY A 21 25.84 -6.02 -27.79
N THR A 22 24.82 -5.91 -28.64
CA THR A 22 23.50 -6.53 -28.42
C THR A 22 23.37 -7.79 -29.25
N VAL A 23 23.07 -8.92 -28.61
CA VAL A 23 22.83 -10.22 -29.25
C VAL A 23 21.38 -10.62 -29.05
N THR A 24 20.66 -10.91 -30.13
CA THR A 24 19.27 -11.39 -30.05
C THR A 24 19.25 -12.91 -30.01
N ILE A 25 18.70 -13.47 -28.94
CA ILE A 25 18.58 -14.91 -28.71
C ILE A 25 17.12 -15.32 -28.97
N PRO A 26 16.87 -16.22 -29.95
CA PRO A 26 15.54 -16.79 -30.13
C PRO A 26 15.26 -17.82 -29.02
N LEU A 27 14.18 -17.61 -28.27
CA LEU A 27 13.67 -18.54 -27.27
C LEU A 27 12.44 -19.26 -27.82
N ALA A 28 12.62 -20.53 -28.16
CA ALA A 28 11.53 -21.43 -28.49
C ALA A 28 10.55 -21.54 -27.30
N PRO A 29 9.25 -21.76 -27.54
CA PRO A 29 8.22 -21.84 -26.50
C PRO A 29 8.55 -22.71 -25.30
N GLU A 30 9.19 -23.85 -25.55
CA GLU A 30 9.55 -24.87 -24.56
C GLU A 30 10.72 -24.40 -23.68
N ALA A 31 11.57 -23.51 -24.20
CA ALA A 31 12.73 -22.96 -23.50
C ALA A 31 12.43 -21.66 -22.74
N ARG A 32 11.28 -21.01 -22.98
CA ARG A 32 10.94 -19.71 -22.37
C ARG A 32 10.92 -19.76 -20.86
N GLU A 33 10.13 -20.67 -20.27
CA GLU A 33 9.92 -20.71 -18.82
C GLU A 33 11.19 -21.10 -18.05
N PRO A 34 11.96 -22.14 -18.44
CA PRO A 34 13.21 -22.48 -17.78
C PRO A 34 14.27 -21.37 -17.87
N VAL A 35 14.35 -20.68 -19.02
CA VAL A 35 15.32 -19.61 -19.20
C VAL A 35 14.92 -18.36 -18.43
N LEU A 36 13.67 -17.91 -18.56
CA LEU A 36 13.22 -16.67 -17.92
C LEU A 36 13.13 -16.80 -16.39
N SER A 37 12.75 -17.98 -15.88
CA SER A 37 12.73 -18.24 -14.42
C SER A 37 14.14 -18.31 -13.81
N GLY A 38 15.15 -18.68 -14.62
CA GLY A 38 16.55 -18.70 -14.22
C GLY A 38 17.24 -17.33 -14.24
N LEU A 39 16.65 -16.31 -14.86
CA LEU A 39 17.20 -14.96 -14.88
C LEU A 39 17.05 -14.31 -13.52
N ARG A 40 18.17 -14.05 -12.85
CA ARG A 40 18.20 -13.18 -11.68
C ARG A 40 18.09 -11.73 -12.14
N ARG A 41 17.21 -10.96 -11.50
CA ARG A 41 17.23 -9.51 -11.67
C ARG A 41 18.60 -8.99 -11.22
N PRO A 42 19.18 -8.01 -11.93
CA PRO A 42 20.37 -7.35 -11.45
C PRO A 42 20.09 -6.76 -10.07
N PRO A 43 21.06 -6.83 -9.13
CA PRO A 43 20.86 -6.29 -7.80
C PRO A 43 20.53 -4.80 -7.88
N GLU A 44 19.34 -4.44 -7.38
CA GLU A 44 18.91 -3.06 -7.34
C GLU A 44 19.59 -2.33 -6.17
N PRO A 45 20.07 -1.09 -6.35
CA PRO A 45 20.61 -0.32 -5.25
C PRO A 45 19.51 0.00 -4.23
N PRO A 46 19.83 0.15 -2.93
CA PRO A 46 18.86 0.39 -1.86
C PRO A 46 18.39 1.86 -1.84
N ILE A 47 17.85 2.33 -2.98
CA ILE A 47 17.36 3.70 -3.19
C ILE A 47 15.84 3.69 -3.12
N VAL A 48 15.26 4.56 -2.30
CA VAL A 48 13.81 4.67 -2.14
C VAL A 48 13.21 5.29 -3.41
N GLY A 49 12.36 4.54 -4.09
CA GLY A 49 11.60 5.01 -5.26
C GLY A 49 10.21 5.54 -4.94
N GLY A 50 9.70 5.26 -3.74
CA GLY A 50 8.42 5.79 -3.27
C GLY A 50 8.24 5.55 -1.78
N VAL A 51 7.48 6.42 -1.12
CA VAL A 51 7.18 6.32 0.31
C VAL A 51 5.69 6.40 0.50
N ALA A 52 5.07 5.29 0.88
CA ALA A 52 3.63 5.20 1.04
C ALA A 52 3.14 6.10 2.18
N THR A 53 2.26 7.05 1.86
CA THR A 53 1.64 7.93 2.85
C THR A 53 0.97 7.11 3.97
N GLY A 54 1.26 7.46 5.23
CA GLY A 54 0.71 6.80 6.42
C GLY A 54 1.51 5.63 6.95
N MET A 55 2.57 5.20 6.26
CA MET A 55 3.44 4.13 6.73
C MET A 55 4.59 4.67 7.61
N PRO A 56 5.28 3.82 8.39
CA PRO A 56 6.31 4.26 9.33
C PRO A 56 7.43 5.08 8.69
N ALA A 57 7.87 4.74 7.48
CA ALA A 57 8.90 5.48 6.76
C ALA A 57 8.47 6.92 6.46
N TYR A 58 7.20 7.11 6.07
CA TYR A 58 6.62 8.42 5.79
C TYR A 58 6.66 9.33 7.03
N THR A 59 6.23 8.81 8.17
CA THR A 59 6.24 9.53 9.45
C THR A 59 7.65 9.78 9.96
N ALA A 60 8.58 8.86 9.69
CA ALA A 60 10.00 9.01 10.02
C ALA A 60 10.71 10.08 9.16
N GLY A 61 10.07 10.60 8.11
CA GLY A 61 10.63 11.63 7.24
C GLY A 61 11.52 11.10 6.13
N ILE A 62 11.43 9.81 5.80
CA ILE A 62 12.06 9.23 4.61
C ILE A 62 11.40 9.83 3.36
N LYS A 63 12.21 10.08 2.34
CA LYS A 63 11.81 10.66 1.04
C LYS A 63 12.21 9.74 -0.10
N GLU A 64 11.54 9.91 -1.23
CA GLU A 64 12.00 9.39 -2.51
C GLU A 64 13.41 9.94 -2.81
N GLY A 65 14.28 9.09 -3.36
CA GLY A 65 15.69 9.38 -3.60
C GLY A 65 16.64 9.06 -2.44
N ASP A 66 16.13 8.86 -1.21
CA ASP A 66 16.96 8.48 -0.07
C ASP A 66 17.63 7.12 -0.34
N ARG A 67 18.93 7.00 -0.06
CA ARG A 67 19.64 5.72 -0.10
C ARG A 67 19.79 5.15 1.30
N ILE A 68 19.28 3.95 1.54
CA ILE A 68 19.45 3.26 2.82
C ILE A 68 20.81 2.58 2.82
N LEU A 69 21.69 3.00 3.73
CA LEU A 69 23.06 2.49 3.86
C LEU A 69 23.16 1.38 4.91
N ALA A 70 22.39 1.49 6.00
CA ALA A 70 22.40 0.48 7.06
C ALA A 70 21.07 0.44 7.83
N ILE A 71 20.78 -0.71 8.43
CA ILE A 71 19.68 -0.91 9.39
C ILE A 71 20.27 -1.50 10.68
N ASN A 72 20.09 -0.80 11.80
CA ASN A 72 20.68 -1.13 13.10
C ASN A 72 22.20 -1.39 13.02
N GLY A 73 22.91 -0.55 12.26
CA GLY A 73 24.36 -0.67 12.03
C GLY A 73 24.77 -1.79 11.07
N ARG A 74 23.85 -2.62 10.56
CA ARG A 74 24.15 -3.63 9.54
C ARG A 74 24.07 -3.00 8.15
N PRO A 75 25.16 -3.04 7.34
CA PRO A 75 25.15 -2.48 6.00
C PRO A 75 24.07 -3.11 5.10
N ILE A 76 23.44 -2.27 4.29
CA ILE A 76 22.51 -2.67 3.23
C ILE A 76 23.12 -2.23 1.91
N THR A 77 23.36 -3.21 1.03
CA THR A 77 24.04 -2.98 -0.26
C THR A 77 23.09 -3.08 -1.44
N VAL A 78 22.03 -3.88 -1.30
CA VAL A 78 21.03 -4.12 -2.34
C VAL A 78 19.61 -4.06 -1.75
N TRP A 79 18.64 -3.68 -2.57
CA TRP A 79 17.24 -3.48 -2.15
C TRP A 79 16.63 -4.73 -1.51
N ASP A 80 16.92 -5.91 -2.05
CA ASP A 80 16.38 -7.21 -1.59
C ASP A 80 16.84 -7.61 -0.17
N GLU A 81 17.82 -6.92 0.41
CA GLU A 81 18.23 -7.11 1.81
C GLU A 81 17.29 -6.41 2.79
N LEU A 82 16.57 -5.36 2.35
CA LEU A 82 15.69 -4.56 3.23
C LEU A 82 14.58 -5.40 3.87
N PRO A 83 13.79 -6.22 3.14
CA PRO A 83 12.73 -7.02 3.77
C PRO A 83 13.28 -7.98 4.82
N ARG A 84 14.45 -8.59 4.58
CA ARG A 84 15.11 -9.51 5.52
C ARG A 84 15.60 -8.78 6.77
N ALA A 85 16.13 -7.57 6.62
CA ALA A 85 16.57 -6.75 7.75
C ALA A 85 15.38 -6.31 8.62
N LEU A 86 14.21 -6.07 8.03
CA LEU A 86 12.99 -5.69 8.76
C LEU A 86 12.29 -6.90 9.41
N GLN A 87 12.46 -8.10 8.86
CA GLN A 87 11.78 -9.31 9.32
C GLN A 87 11.95 -9.53 10.83
N GLY A 88 10.85 -9.84 11.52
CA GLY A 88 10.83 -10.08 12.98
C GLY A 88 10.98 -8.84 13.86
N ASN A 89 11.12 -7.64 13.28
CA ASN A 89 11.27 -6.38 14.01
C ASN A 89 10.01 -5.49 14.01
N ALA A 90 8.83 -6.08 13.78
CA ALA A 90 7.57 -5.37 13.95
C ALA A 90 7.46 -4.80 15.38
N ASP A 91 6.96 -3.57 15.49
CA ASP A 91 6.76 -2.81 16.74
C ASP A 91 8.05 -2.47 17.50
N ARG A 92 9.22 -2.79 16.93
CA ARG A 92 10.53 -2.45 17.50
C ARG A 92 11.14 -1.27 16.77
N ARG A 93 11.49 -0.23 17.50
CA ARG A 93 12.20 0.92 16.93
C ARG A 93 13.55 0.46 16.37
N MET A 94 13.80 0.80 15.12
CA MET A 94 15.03 0.53 14.39
C MET A 94 15.69 1.85 13.97
N THR A 95 17.02 1.83 13.83
CA THR A 95 17.79 2.95 13.30
C THR A 95 18.16 2.67 11.85
N LEU A 96 17.79 3.57 10.95
CA LEU A 96 18.16 3.53 9.54
C LEU A 96 19.20 4.61 9.29
N THR A 97 20.38 4.20 8.84
CA THR A 97 21.38 5.15 8.33
C THR A 97 21.05 5.41 6.87
N ILE A 98 20.70 6.65 6.55
CA ILE A 98 20.31 7.05 5.21
C ILE A 98 21.24 8.12 4.66
N ARG A 99 21.37 8.13 3.34
CA ARG A 99 22.04 9.20 2.60
C ARG A 99 21.03 9.93 1.73
N ARG A 100 20.93 11.25 1.94
CA ARG A 100 20.12 12.18 1.15
C ARG A 100 21.05 13.24 0.56
N GLY A 101 21.16 13.28 -0.77
CA GLY A 101 22.19 14.06 -1.42
C GLY A 101 23.60 13.65 -0.95
N THR A 102 24.34 14.61 -0.39
CA THR A 102 25.70 14.40 0.16
C THR A 102 25.73 14.06 1.64
N GLN A 103 24.61 14.25 2.35
CA GLN A 103 24.55 14.10 3.80
C GLN A 103 24.15 12.68 4.18
N THR A 104 24.78 12.16 5.23
CA THR A 104 24.45 10.86 5.84
C THR A 104 24.01 11.08 7.28
N PHE A 105 22.88 10.52 7.66
CA PHE A 105 22.33 10.67 9.01
C PHE A 105 21.41 9.50 9.36
N ASP A 106 21.10 9.40 10.65
CA ASP A 106 20.25 8.35 11.17
C ASP A 106 18.80 8.83 11.34
N LEU A 107 17.87 8.00 10.88
CA LEU A 107 16.44 8.12 11.17
C LEU A 107 15.98 6.94 12.00
N HIS A 108 14.95 7.17 12.81
CA HIS A 108 14.32 6.09 13.56
C HIS A 108 12.97 5.74 12.95
N VAL A 109 12.77 4.45 12.69
CA VAL A 109 11.52 3.92 12.16
C VAL A 109 11.07 2.76 13.03
N THR A 110 9.77 2.63 13.24
CA THR A 110 9.18 1.46 13.90
C THR A 110 8.41 0.68 12.85
N PRO A 111 8.95 -0.44 12.33
CA PRO A 111 8.25 -1.25 11.35
C PRO A 111 6.94 -1.79 11.89
N MET A 112 6.01 -2.02 10.99
CA MET A 112 4.68 -2.47 11.31
C MET A 112 4.43 -3.81 10.59
N ASN A 113 3.77 -4.77 11.22
CA ASN A 113 3.16 -5.92 10.56
C ASN A 113 1.68 -5.68 10.17
N PRO A 114 1.37 -5.18 8.96
CA PRO A 114 0.02 -4.80 8.57
C PRO A 114 -0.96 -5.97 8.41
N ASP A 115 -0.47 -7.21 8.29
CA ASP A 115 -1.33 -8.39 8.12
C ASP A 115 -1.69 -9.06 9.45
N GLY A 116 -1.01 -8.67 10.53
CA GLY A 116 -1.19 -9.18 11.88
C GLY A 116 -0.88 -10.67 12.08
N ARG A 117 -0.60 -11.43 11.03
CA ARG A 117 -0.27 -12.86 11.11
C ARG A 117 1.10 -13.06 11.77
N ARG A 118 1.25 -14.12 12.55
CA ARG A 118 2.54 -14.47 13.16
C ARG A 118 3.45 -14.98 12.04
N GLY A 119 4.56 -14.30 11.77
CA GLY A 119 5.48 -14.63 10.68
C GLY A 119 5.29 -13.84 9.38
N SER A 120 4.33 -12.90 9.30
CA SER A 120 4.29 -11.94 8.19
C SER A 120 5.35 -10.85 8.32
N ASP A 121 5.83 -10.37 7.18
CA ASP A 121 6.95 -9.45 7.10
C ASP A 121 6.62 -8.07 7.69
N ALA A 122 7.53 -7.57 8.53
CA ALA A 122 7.45 -6.19 9.00
C ALA A 122 7.77 -5.25 7.84
N ARG A 123 7.00 -4.18 7.72
CA ARG A 123 7.06 -3.21 6.62
C ARG A 123 7.14 -1.80 7.16
N ILE A 124 7.86 -0.96 6.44
CA ILE A 124 7.96 0.48 6.71
C ILE A 124 7.29 1.33 5.61
N GLY A 125 6.84 0.71 4.51
CA GLY A 125 6.11 1.38 3.42
C GLY A 125 7.00 2.17 2.46
N ILE A 126 8.09 1.57 2.03
CA ILE A 126 8.93 2.08 0.95
C ILE A 126 8.85 1.15 -0.27
N GLU A 127 8.93 1.73 -1.45
CA GLU A 127 8.92 1.02 -2.74
C GLU A 127 10.26 1.25 -3.47
N ALA A 128 10.71 0.26 -4.23
CA ALA A 128 11.88 0.40 -5.11
C ALA A 128 11.53 1.33 -6.29
N PRO A 129 12.52 1.97 -6.94
CA PRO A 129 12.28 2.75 -8.15
C PRO A 129 11.72 1.82 -9.23
N ARG A 130 10.64 2.24 -9.89
CA ARG A 130 10.03 1.46 -10.97
C ARG A 130 10.91 1.54 -12.23
N HIS A 131 11.62 0.45 -12.54
CA HIS A 131 12.37 0.33 -13.78
C HIS A 131 11.50 -0.34 -14.85
N GLY A 132 10.80 0.47 -15.65
CA GLY A 132 9.98 0.02 -16.77
C GLY A 132 8.53 -0.31 -16.38
N VAL A 133 7.59 0.18 -17.19
CA VAL A 133 6.16 -0.17 -17.09
C VAL A 133 5.85 -1.17 -18.20
N TYR A 134 5.55 -2.42 -17.83
CA TYR A 134 5.04 -3.42 -18.76
C TYR A 134 3.52 -3.28 -18.82
N VAL A 135 3.00 -2.85 -19.97
CA VAL A 135 1.56 -2.74 -20.21
C VAL A 135 1.11 -3.98 -20.99
N GLU A 136 0.38 -4.86 -20.33
CA GLU A 136 -0.32 -5.96 -20.97
C GLU A 136 -1.70 -5.50 -21.43
N ARG A 137 -2.06 -5.81 -22.68
CA ARG A 137 -3.36 -5.44 -23.25
C ARG A 137 -4.23 -6.69 -23.31
N HIS A 138 -5.34 -6.67 -22.59
CA HIS A 138 -6.33 -7.74 -22.60
C HIS A 138 -7.50 -7.41 -23.53
N ALA A 139 -8.19 -8.45 -24.01
CA ALA A 139 -9.45 -8.26 -24.74
C ALA A 139 -10.54 -7.69 -23.83
N LEU A 140 -11.62 -7.14 -24.39
CA LEU A 140 -12.70 -6.50 -23.62
C LEU A 140 -13.31 -7.45 -22.58
N VAL A 141 -13.68 -8.66 -23.01
CA VAL A 141 -14.33 -9.67 -22.14
C VAL A 141 -13.39 -10.13 -21.03
N GLU A 142 -12.13 -10.35 -21.35
CA GLU A 142 -11.09 -10.73 -20.38
C GLU A 142 -10.86 -9.61 -19.35
N SER A 143 -10.85 -8.35 -19.81
CA SER A 143 -10.72 -7.17 -18.94
C SER A 143 -11.89 -7.03 -17.96
N MET A 144 -13.11 -7.42 -18.38
CA MET A 144 -14.27 -7.44 -17.49
C MET A 144 -14.15 -8.50 -16.39
N ASP A 145 -13.74 -9.73 -16.74
CA ASP A 145 -13.50 -10.80 -15.75
C ASP A 145 -12.40 -10.39 -14.75
N LEU A 146 -11.28 -9.84 -15.26
CA LEU A 146 -10.21 -9.28 -14.44
C LEU A 146 -10.74 -8.18 -13.51
N GLY A 147 -11.58 -7.29 -14.01
CA GLY A 147 -12.23 -6.23 -13.22
C GLY A 147 -13.09 -6.76 -12.08
N PHE A 148 -13.90 -7.80 -12.31
CA PHE A 148 -14.69 -8.43 -11.26
C PHE A 148 -13.82 -9.10 -10.19
N ARG A 149 -12.78 -9.84 -10.61
CA ARG A 149 -11.84 -10.47 -9.67
C ARG A 149 -11.08 -9.44 -8.85
N ALA A 150 -10.59 -8.38 -9.49
CA ALA A 150 -9.91 -7.28 -8.82
C ALA A 150 -10.82 -6.58 -7.81
N THR A 151 -12.07 -6.33 -8.17
CA THR A 151 -13.09 -5.76 -7.28
C THR A 151 -13.33 -6.67 -6.07
N GLY A 152 -13.52 -7.97 -6.29
CA GLY A 152 -13.68 -8.95 -5.21
C GLY A 152 -12.48 -9.01 -4.27
N ALA A 153 -11.26 -8.97 -4.81
CA ALA A 153 -10.04 -8.91 -4.03
C ALA A 153 -9.94 -7.61 -3.19
N LEU A 154 -10.31 -6.46 -3.78
CA LEU A 154 -10.35 -5.18 -3.06
C LEU A 154 -11.38 -5.21 -1.92
N ILE A 155 -12.57 -5.77 -2.15
CA ILE A 155 -13.59 -5.95 -1.10
C ILE A 155 -13.04 -6.80 0.05
N ALA A 156 -12.40 -7.94 -0.28
CA ALA A 156 -11.81 -8.83 0.72
C ALA A 156 -10.71 -8.11 1.53
N ASN A 157 -9.85 -7.32 0.87
CA ASN A 157 -8.81 -6.53 1.52
C ASN A 157 -9.41 -5.46 2.44
N VAL A 158 -10.49 -4.78 2.03
CA VAL A 158 -11.16 -3.77 2.85
C VAL A 158 -11.73 -4.40 4.13
N TYR A 159 -12.51 -5.48 4.01
CA TYR A 159 -13.06 -6.15 5.20
C TYR A 159 -11.98 -6.78 6.08
N GLY A 160 -10.92 -7.34 5.49
CA GLY A 160 -9.75 -7.84 6.22
C GLY A 160 -9.06 -6.73 7.01
N GLY A 161 -8.84 -5.57 6.40
CA GLY A 161 -8.27 -4.40 7.07
C GLY A 161 -9.16 -3.85 8.19
N MET A 162 -10.47 -3.81 7.98
CA MET A 162 -11.44 -3.43 9.02
C MET A 162 -11.41 -4.41 10.20
N TRP A 163 -11.38 -5.72 9.92
CA TRP A 163 -11.27 -6.75 10.95
C TRP A 163 -9.99 -6.60 11.79
N LEU A 164 -8.85 -6.36 11.13
CA LEU A 164 -7.58 -6.10 11.80
C LEU A 164 -7.63 -4.83 12.65
N THR A 165 -8.29 -3.78 12.16
CA THR A 165 -8.47 -2.52 12.91
C THR A 165 -9.25 -2.76 14.20
N VAL A 166 -10.35 -3.51 14.14
CA VAL A 166 -11.20 -3.79 15.31
C VAL A 166 -10.52 -4.76 16.29
N THR A 167 -9.78 -5.75 15.79
CA THR A 167 -9.10 -6.75 16.63
C THR A 167 -7.78 -6.25 17.21
N ARG A 168 -7.16 -5.22 16.62
CA ARG A 168 -5.89 -4.63 17.06
C ARG A 168 -5.92 -3.09 17.06
N PRO A 169 -6.81 -2.47 17.85
CA PRO A 169 -7.09 -1.04 17.76
C PRO A 169 -5.89 -0.18 18.13
N LEU A 170 -5.07 -0.58 19.13
CA LEU A 170 -3.88 0.17 19.54
C LEU A 170 -2.80 0.23 18.45
N TYR A 171 -2.75 -0.81 17.62
CA TYR A 171 -1.77 -0.93 16.56
C TYR A 171 -2.18 -0.10 15.33
N TYR A 172 -3.47 -0.11 14.96
CA TYR A 172 -3.96 0.63 13.79
C TYR A 172 -4.43 2.06 14.07
N ARG A 173 -4.53 2.49 15.34
CA ARG A 173 -4.99 3.84 15.70
C ARG A 173 -4.20 4.95 15.00
N GLU A 174 -2.89 4.80 14.86
CA GLU A 174 -2.03 5.81 14.21
C GLU A 174 -2.08 5.74 12.67
N TYR A 175 -2.72 4.71 12.12
CA TYR A 175 -2.76 4.39 10.69
C TYR A 175 -4.16 4.52 10.07
N LEU A 176 -5.17 4.88 10.88
CA LEU A 176 -6.47 5.29 10.38
C LEU A 176 -6.34 6.67 9.73
N GLY A 177 -6.42 6.68 8.40
CA GLY A 177 -6.36 7.89 7.61
C GLY A 177 -7.66 8.70 7.70
N GLY A 178 -7.56 9.99 7.99
CA GLY A 178 -8.68 10.92 7.90
C GLY A 178 -8.79 11.62 6.54
N PRO A 179 -9.63 12.66 6.42
CA PRO A 179 -9.83 13.37 5.17
C PRO A 179 -8.54 13.97 4.58
N ILE A 180 -7.63 14.46 5.42
CA ILE A 180 -6.36 15.03 4.97
C ILE A 180 -5.43 13.92 4.49
N PHE A 181 -5.43 12.76 5.17
CA PHE A 181 -4.74 11.57 4.67
C PHE A 181 -5.17 11.20 3.25
N ILE A 182 -6.49 11.10 3.05
CA ILE A 182 -7.06 10.71 1.76
C ILE A 182 -6.68 11.74 0.68
N ALA A 183 -6.72 13.03 0.99
CA ALA A 183 -6.29 14.07 0.06
C ALA A 183 -4.80 13.97 -0.30
N GLN A 184 -3.93 13.66 0.67
CA GLN A 184 -2.50 13.46 0.41
C GLN A 184 -2.23 12.22 -0.43
N ALA A 185 -2.86 11.09 -0.09
CA ALA A 185 -2.76 9.87 -0.86
C ALA A 185 -3.29 10.08 -2.29
N ALA A 186 -4.39 10.80 -2.46
CA ALA A 186 -4.93 11.14 -3.78
C ALA A 186 -3.93 11.98 -4.59
N SER A 187 -3.31 13.00 -3.98
CA SER A 187 -2.30 13.83 -4.64
C SER A 187 -1.05 13.02 -5.02
N GLU A 188 -0.61 12.12 -4.15
CA GLU A 188 0.52 11.21 -4.42
C GLU A 188 0.22 10.31 -5.62
N GLN A 189 -0.95 9.66 -5.64
CA GLN A 189 -1.33 8.77 -6.74
C GLN A 189 -1.54 9.54 -8.06
N ALA A 190 -2.06 10.78 -8.01
CA ALA A 190 -2.17 11.64 -9.19
C ALA A 190 -0.80 12.01 -9.78
N ARG A 191 0.22 12.24 -8.94
CA ARG A 191 1.60 12.50 -9.41
C ARG A 191 2.25 11.27 -10.04
N ARG A 192 1.86 10.06 -9.60
CA ARG A 192 2.35 8.79 -10.16
C ARG A 192 1.79 8.49 -11.56
N GLY A 193 0.62 9.03 -11.89
CA GLY A 193 0.00 8.86 -13.21
C GLY A 193 -1.52 8.73 -13.13
N PHE A 194 -2.17 8.83 -14.29
CA PHE A 194 -3.62 8.74 -14.39
C PHE A 194 -4.15 7.34 -14.05
N ASP A 195 -3.41 6.29 -14.42
CA ASP A 195 -3.68 4.89 -14.09
C ASP A 195 -3.69 4.66 -12.58
N SER A 196 -2.67 5.17 -11.88
CA SER A 196 -2.54 5.08 -10.43
C SER A 196 -3.65 5.85 -9.71
N PHE A 197 -4.00 7.04 -10.22
CA PHE A 197 -5.13 7.82 -9.72
C PHE A 197 -6.48 7.09 -9.88
N LEU A 198 -6.74 6.50 -11.06
CA LEU A 198 -7.98 5.78 -11.31
C LEU A 198 -8.09 4.52 -10.41
N GLN A 199 -6.98 3.81 -10.21
CA GLN A 199 -6.93 2.68 -9.28
C GLN A 199 -7.20 3.12 -7.84
N PHE A 200 -6.63 4.25 -7.40
CA PHE A 200 -6.90 4.82 -6.09
C PHE A 200 -8.37 5.23 -5.92
N LEU A 201 -8.95 5.88 -6.93
CA LEU A 201 -10.35 6.26 -6.94
C LEU A 201 -11.27 5.03 -6.85
N ALA A 202 -10.97 3.97 -7.60
CA ALA A 202 -11.69 2.71 -7.52
C ALA A 202 -11.62 2.08 -6.12
N MET A 203 -10.42 2.05 -5.53
CA MET A 203 -10.21 1.55 -4.17
C MET A 203 -11.05 2.31 -3.13
N ILE A 204 -11.08 3.65 -3.20
CA ILE A 204 -11.86 4.48 -2.27
C ILE A 204 -13.37 4.25 -2.45
N ASN A 205 -13.87 4.19 -3.69
CA ASN A 205 -15.28 3.91 -3.95
C ASN A 205 -15.70 2.53 -3.42
N ILE A 206 -14.87 1.50 -3.63
CA ILE A 206 -15.11 0.15 -3.10
C ILE A 206 -15.06 0.16 -1.57
N ALA A 207 -14.13 0.89 -0.97
CA ALA A 207 -14.04 0.99 0.49
C ALA A 207 -15.28 1.68 1.10
N ILE A 208 -15.79 2.75 0.48
CA ILE A 208 -17.03 3.41 0.89
C ILE A 208 -18.23 2.48 0.72
N MET A 209 -18.34 1.79 -0.42
CA MET A 209 -19.38 0.79 -0.66
C MET A 209 -19.36 -0.32 0.40
N ALA A 210 -18.19 -0.90 0.67
CA ALA A 210 -18.04 -1.95 1.67
C ALA A 210 -18.37 -1.45 3.09
N PHE A 211 -17.96 -0.23 3.44
CA PHE A 211 -18.32 0.38 4.72
C PHE A 211 -19.84 0.59 4.83
N ASN A 212 -20.49 1.11 3.80
CA ASN A 212 -21.93 1.35 3.77
C ASN A 212 -22.75 0.05 3.85
N LEU A 213 -22.19 -1.08 3.43
CA LEU A 213 -22.85 -2.38 3.51
C LEU A 213 -22.76 -3.03 4.91
N LEU A 214 -21.98 -2.45 5.82
CA LEU A 214 -21.90 -2.96 7.20
C LEU A 214 -23.27 -2.87 7.89
N PRO A 215 -23.61 -3.83 8.75
CA PRO A 215 -24.88 -3.87 9.49
C PRO A 215 -24.88 -2.87 10.67
N ILE A 216 -24.52 -1.62 10.40
CA ILE A 216 -24.40 -0.53 11.36
C ILE A 216 -25.54 0.47 11.10
N PRO A 217 -26.23 0.97 12.13
CA PRO A 217 -27.25 2.00 11.95
C PRO A 217 -26.71 3.24 11.24
N VAL A 218 -27.59 4.00 10.58
CA VAL A 218 -27.31 5.15 9.69
C VAL A 218 -26.73 4.76 8.33
N LEU A 219 -26.08 3.61 8.21
CA LEU A 219 -25.59 3.08 6.93
C LEU A 219 -26.65 2.20 6.24
N ASP A 220 -26.53 2.06 4.92
CA ASP A 220 -27.44 1.27 4.08
C ASP A 220 -27.56 -0.19 4.58
N GLY A 221 -26.45 -0.81 5.00
CA GLY A 221 -26.42 -2.15 5.58
C GLY A 221 -27.21 -2.29 6.89
N GLY A 222 -27.34 -1.20 7.67
CA GLY A 222 -28.22 -1.14 8.82
C GLY A 222 -29.70 -1.25 8.42
N HIS A 223 -30.11 -0.60 7.33
CA HIS A 223 -31.48 -0.73 6.82
C HIS A 223 -31.74 -2.14 6.29
N ILE A 224 -30.78 -2.72 5.58
CA ILE A 224 -30.84 -4.12 5.12
C ILE A 224 -31.01 -5.07 6.31
N LEU A 225 -30.22 -4.90 7.39
CA LEU A 225 -30.35 -5.69 8.60
C LEU A 225 -31.77 -5.59 9.18
N LEU A 226 -32.31 -4.38 9.32
CA LEU A 226 -33.66 -4.20 9.87
C LEU A 226 -34.74 -4.78 8.96
N ALA A 227 -34.57 -4.75 7.64
CA ALA A 227 -35.48 -5.40 6.69
C ALA A 227 -35.44 -6.93 6.84
N LEU A 228 -34.25 -7.52 6.95
CA LEU A 228 -34.07 -8.95 7.21
C LEU A 228 -34.70 -9.38 8.54
N VAL A 229 -34.51 -8.58 9.60
CA VAL A 229 -35.15 -8.84 10.90
C VAL A 229 -36.67 -8.75 10.83
N GLN A 230 -37.22 -7.80 10.07
CA GLN A 230 -38.67 -7.70 9.85
C GLN A 230 -39.21 -8.89 9.08
N ALA A 231 -38.52 -9.30 8.02
CA ALA A 231 -38.89 -10.47 7.22
C ALA A 231 -38.89 -11.76 8.07
N ALA A 232 -37.87 -11.94 8.92
CA ALA A 232 -37.80 -13.10 9.82
C ALA A 232 -38.87 -13.08 10.93
N ARG A 233 -39.23 -11.90 11.44
CA ARG A 233 -40.25 -11.75 12.49
C ARG A 233 -41.69 -11.70 11.97
N GLY A 234 -41.88 -11.46 10.67
CA GLY A 234 -43.20 -11.20 10.08
C GLY A 234 -43.90 -9.94 10.62
N GLN A 235 -43.17 -9.07 11.33
CA GLN A 235 -43.73 -7.92 12.04
C GLN A 235 -42.87 -6.68 11.81
N ALA A 236 -43.52 -5.52 11.65
CA ALA A 236 -42.84 -4.25 11.48
C ALA A 236 -42.08 -3.84 12.76
N ILE A 237 -40.90 -3.24 12.59
CA ILE A 237 -40.14 -2.67 13.71
C ILE A 237 -40.81 -1.37 14.14
N SER A 238 -41.08 -1.23 15.43
CA SER A 238 -41.68 0.01 15.95
C SER A 238 -40.81 1.24 15.65
N ALA A 239 -41.44 2.38 15.35
CA ALA A 239 -40.74 3.64 15.09
C ALA A 239 -39.78 4.03 16.23
N ARG A 240 -40.16 3.78 17.49
CA ARG A 240 -39.31 4.04 18.66
C ARG A 240 -38.04 3.19 18.66
N ALA A 241 -38.13 1.91 18.30
CA ALA A 241 -36.97 1.04 18.20
C ALA A 241 -36.05 1.46 17.05
N TYR A 242 -36.63 1.81 15.90
CA TYR A 242 -35.90 2.33 14.74
C TYR A 242 -35.12 3.61 15.07
N ILE A 243 -35.78 4.60 15.70
CA ILE A 243 -35.14 5.86 16.11
C ILE A 243 -34.00 5.60 17.10
N ARG A 244 -34.19 4.71 18.09
CA ARG A 244 -33.12 4.35 19.03
C ARG A 244 -31.93 3.71 18.32
N PHE A 245 -32.20 2.76 17.41
CA PHE A 245 -31.17 2.12 16.60
C PHE A 245 -30.35 3.16 15.81
N GLN A 246 -31.02 4.07 15.10
CA GLN A 246 -30.37 5.14 14.35
C GLN A 246 -29.54 6.09 15.24
N LYS A 247 -30.08 6.49 16.40
CA LYS A 247 -29.34 7.35 17.36
C LYS A 247 -28.05 6.68 17.87
N VAL A 248 -28.09 5.38 18.13
CA VAL A 248 -26.89 4.62 18.53
C VAL A 248 -25.85 4.62 17.42
N GLY A 249 -26.25 4.36 16.17
CA GLY A 249 -25.31 4.37 15.05
C GLY A 249 -24.72 5.75 14.80
N LEU A 250 -25.53 6.82 14.87
CA LEU A 250 -25.05 8.19 14.75
C LEU A 250 -24.03 8.53 15.84
N ALA A 251 -24.29 8.13 17.10
CA ALA A 251 -23.35 8.34 18.18
C ALA A 251 -22.02 7.59 17.96
N VAL A 252 -22.08 6.33 17.52
CA VAL A 252 -20.88 5.51 17.23
C VAL A 252 -20.09 6.08 16.06
N ILE A 253 -20.73 6.32 14.91
CA ILE A 253 -20.07 6.84 13.70
C ILE A 253 -19.57 8.26 13.95
N GLY A 254 -20.34 9.12 14.60
CA GLY A 254 -19.93 10.48 14.95
C GLY A 254 -18.70 10.50 15.87
N THR A 255 -18.67 9.62 16.89
CA THR A 255 -17.50 9.49 17.77
C THR A 255 -16.28 9.02 16.99
N LEU A 256 -16.43 8.00 16.13
CA LEU A 256 -15.35 7.51 15.28
C LEU A 256 -14.83 8.60 14.33
N PHE A 257 -15.73 9.35 13.70
CA PHE A 257 -15.38 10.44 12.80
C PHE A 257 -14.59 11.54 13.52
N ILE A 258 -15.02 11.94 14.72
CA ILE A 258 -14.31 12.92 15.55
C ILE A 258 -12.91 12.40 15.92
N LEU A 259 -12.78 11.13 16.31
CA LEU A 259 -11.49 10.52 16.64
C LEU A 259 -10.54 10.51 15.43
N ILE A 260 -11.03 10.15 14.24
CA ILE A 260 -10.25 10.16 13.01
C ILE A 260 -9.80 11.59 12.70
N LEU A 261 -10.72 12.56 12.74
CA LEU A 261 -10.43 13.95 12.43
C LEU A 261 -9.43 14.57 13.43
N ALA A 262 -9.51 14.21 14.70
CA ALA A 262 -8.58 14.70 15.72
C ALA A 262 -7.15 14.13 15.55
N ASN A 263 -7.02 12.88 15.10
CA ASN A 263 -5.73 12.23 14.91
C ASN A 263 -5.03 12.65 13.61
N ASP A 264 -5.79 13.03 12.57
CA ASP A 264 -5.25 13.27 11.22
C ASP A 264 -4.20 14.41 11.16
N PRO A 265 -4.42 15.60 11.76
CA PRO A 265 -3.43 16.68 11.78
C PRO A 265 -2.18 16.32 12.59
N MET A 266 -2.33 15.54 13.66
CA MET A 266 -1.22 15.16 14.53
C MET A 266 -0.15 14.36 13.76
N ARG A 267 -0.59 13.53 12.80
CA ARG A 267 0.32 12.80 11.91
C ARG A 267 1.17 13.73 11.06
N LEU A 268 0.59 14.82 10.55
CA LEU A 268 1.31 15.82 9.75
C LEU A 268 2.36 16.55 10.58
N VAL A 269 2.01 16.92 11.81
CA VAL A 269 2.95 17.55 12.74
C VAL A 269 4.12 16.62 13.06
N LYS A 270 3.85 15.32 13.32
CA LYS A 270 4.91 14.32 13.54
C LYS A 270 5.86 14.25 12.33
N ARG A 271 5.32 14.17 11.12
CA ARG A 271 6.14 14.15 9.88
C ARG A 271 6.95 15.42 9.73
N GLN A 272 6.33 16.60 9.87
CA GLN A 272 7.03 17.87 9.69
C GLN A 272 8.20 18.00 10.68
N ARG A 273 7.98 17.65 11.95
CA ARG A 273 9.06 17.61 12.96
C ARG A 273 10.19 16.65 12.60
N ALA A 274 9.87 15.50 11.98
CA ALA A 274 10.89 14.56 11.52
C ALA A 274 11.68 15.13 10.33
N LEU A 275 11.01 15.84 9.42
CA LEU A 275 11.64 16.53 8.31
C LEU A 275 12.53 17.69 8.77
N ASP A 276 12.11 18.46 9.77
CA ASP A 276 12.86 19.62 10.29
C ASP A 276 14.13 19.17 11.05
N LYS A 277 14.12 17.97 11.64
CA LYS A 277 15.29 17.37 12.28
C LYS A 277 16.27 16.75 11.29
N ALA A 278 15.82 16.42 10.09
CA ALA A 278 16.67 15.86 9.07
C ALA A 278 17.55 16.98 8.50
N PRO A 279 18.85 16.73 8.26
CA PRO A 279 19.72 17.65 7.55
C PRO A 279 19.08 18.13 6.23
N GLN A 280 19.09 19.45 5.99
CA GLN A 280 18.52 20.09 4.80
C GLN A 280 19.56 20.07 3.66
N GLU A 281 19.10 19.89 2.42
CA GLU A 281 19.94 19.78 1.20
C GLU A 281 20.75 21.06 0.85
N GLY A 282 20.78 22.07 1.71
CA GLY A 282 21.50 23.34 1.49
C GLY A 282 22.54 23.71 2.53
N GLU A 283 22.73 22.93 3.60
CA GLU A 283 23.73 23.23 4.63
C GLU A 283 25.10 22.69 4.19
N VAL A 284 25.72 23.44 3.28
CA VAL A 284 27.16 23.31 3.00
C VAL A 284 27.88 23.70 4.28
N ALA A 285 28.39 22.72 5.02
CA ALA A 285 29.34 22.99 6.09
C ALA A 285 30.50 23.80 5.47
N PRO A 286 30.87 24.97 6.03
CA PRO A 286 32.01 25.71 5.53
C PRO A 286 33.25 24.81 5.63
N SER A 287 33.97 24.68 4.52
CA SER A 287 35.24 23.97 4.46
C SER A 287 36.15 24.48 5.58
N PRO A 288 36.78 23.60 6.37
CA PRO A 288 37.74 24.05 7.38
C PRO A 288 38.92 24.76 6.70
N PRO A 289 39.51 25.78 7.36
CA PRO A 289 40.61 26.58 6.82
C PRO A 289 41.89 25.76 6.61
#